data_AF-X1SC87-F1
#
_entry.id   AF-X1SC87-F1
#
_cell.length_a   1.000
_cell.length_b   1.000
_cell.length_c   1.000
_cell.angle_alpha   90.00
_cell.angle_beta   90.00
_cell.angle_gamma   90.00
#
_symmetry.space_group_name_H-M   'P 1'
#
loop_
_entity.id
_entity.type
_entity.pdbx_description
1 polymer ?
#
loop_
_entity_poly.entity_id
_entity_poly.type
_entity_poly.pdbx_seq_one_letter_code
_entity_poly.pdbx_strand_id
1 'polypeptide(L)'
;MTKEGEWWTFDNEPITVKFLIRVDDPQGRLKEGEYIAQQIEKSGIKVERLLWDRVKCIETSYFSDPKDYLWHMYTESWGAAGTLAFWEDIVCETYAPWYGYMPGGAEPDKWNYENEELDKVTQKAYTGNFLTEEEYWELVLEGLRLGLEDACRIYVAFQNDYYVANKERFNKRMYYGLGDGLNRWSMVTADTKDKILRITEFSAKGGLFISAWNPVGIDGFSDMYSLIIEEPLYDQGMFKSPVSAIATPLRVVPQDVETQLHKDA
;
A
#
# COMPACT_ATOMS: atom_id res chain seq x y z
N MET A 1 21.19 -8.24 27.44
CA MET A 1 21.89 -7.67 26.27
C MET A 1 23.10 -6.92 26.77
N THR A 2 24.27 -7.20 26.20
CA THR A 2 25.57 -6.61 26.55
C THR A 2 26.28 -6.17 25.28
N LYS A 3 27.14 -5.15 25.34
CA LYS A 3 27.95 -4.73 24.20
C LYS A 3 29.30 -5.43 24.26
N GLU A 4 29.62 -6.24 23.27
CA GLU A 4 30.88 -6.97 23.16
C GLU A 4 31.60 -6.58 21.87
N GLY A 5 32.70 -5.83 22.01
CA GLY A 5 33.36 -5.21 20.86
C GLY A 5 32.44 -4.21 20.17
N GLU A 6 32.23 -4.40 18.87
CA GLU A 6 31.38 -3.51 18.05
C GLU A 6 29.88 -3.85 18.16
N TRP A 7 29.55 -5.08 18.56
CA TRP A 7 28.18 -5.62 18.45
C TRP A 7 27.49 -5.75 19.81
N TRP A 8 26.19 -5.54 19.81
CA TRP A 8 25.32 -5.95 20.90
C TRP A 8 25.04 -7.45 20.81
N THR A 9 25.11 -8.14 21.94
CA THR A 9 24.91 -9.58 22.04
C THR A 9 23.80 -9.93 23.02
N PHE A 10 23.16 -11.07 22.76
CA PHE A 10 22.24 -11.76 23.65
C PHE A 10 22.62 -13.24 23.64
N ASP A 11 22.75 -13.86 24.83
CA ASP A 11 23.24 -15.24 24.98
C ASP A 11 24.57 -15.54 24.25
N ASN A 12 25.48 -14.56 24.23
CA ASN A 12 26.78 -14.57 23.53
C ASN A 12 26.70 -14.60 22.00
N GLU A 13 25.51 -14.38 21.41
CA GLU A 13 25.32 -14.28 19.97
C GLU A 13 25.04 -12.82 19.55
N PRO A 14 25.63 -12.32 18.45
CA PRO A 14 25.33 -10.99 17.94
C PRO A 14 23.86 -10.84 17.53
N ILE A 15 23.22 -9.78 18.03
CA ILE A 15 21.87 -9.42 17.60
C ILE A 15 21.91 -9.05 16.12
N THR A 16 21.12 -9.76 15.31
CA THR A 16 21.12 -9.65 13.86
C THR A 16 19.71 -9.38 13.33
N VAL A 17 19.58 -8.32 12.53
CA VAL A 17 18.35 -7.95 11.82
C VAL A 17 18.43 -8.46 10.39
N LYS A 18 17.44 -9.25 9.95
CA LYS A 18 17.28 -9.68 8.55
C LYS A 18 16.48 -8.66 7.78
N PHE A 19 17.10 -8.01 6.82
CA PHE A 19 16.53 -6.87 6.11
C PHE A 19 16.35 -7.18 4.63
N LEU A 20 15.11 -7.32 4.19
CA LEU A 20 14.73 -7.47 2.79
C LEU A 20 14.91 -6.14 2.06
N ILE A 21 15.82 -6.09 1.09
CA ILE A 21 16.15 -4.87 0.34
C ILE A 21 15.93 -5.13 -1.15
N ARG A 22 15.06 -4.33 -1.77
CA ARG A 22 14.67 -4.48 -3.17
C ARG A 22 15.73 -3.98 -4.13
N VAL A 23 16.28 -4.87 -4.95
CA VAL A 23 17.33 -4.53 -5.94
C VAL A 23 16.79 -4.05 -7.29
N ASP A 24 15.51 -4.32 -7.59
CA ASP A 24 14.84 -3.88 -8.83
C ASP A 24 14.47 -2.39 -8.83
N ASP A 25 14.63 -1.70 -7.69
CA ASP A 25 14.56 -0.24 -7.55
C ASP A 25 15.92 0.31 -7.07
N PRO A 26 16.92 0.43 -7.96
CA PRO A 26 18.28 0.81 -7.60
C PRO A 26 18.43 2.29 -7.20
N GLN A 27 17.42 3.13 -7.46
CA GLN A 27 17.48 4.56 -7.15
C GLN A 27 16.68 4.94 -5.90
N GLY A 28 15.64 4.17 -5.56
CA GLY A 28 14.89 4.30 -4.31
C GLY A 28 15.31 3.24 -3.28
N ARG A 29 14.57 2.14 -3.23
CA ARG A 29 14.62 1.14 -2.16
C ARG A 29 16.01 0.54 -1.90
N LEU A 30 16.82 0.31 -2.94
CA LEU A 30 18.17 -0.23 -2.74
C LEU A 30 19.06 0.76 -1.96
N LYS A 31 19.04 2.05 -2.34
CA LYS A 31 19.85 3.08 -1.67
C LYS A 31 19.37 3.33 -0.24
N GLU A 32 18.06 3.34 -0.06
CA GLU A 32 17.42 3.46 1.24
C GLU A 32 17.83 2.30 2.16
N GLY A 33 17.65 1.05 1.69
CA GLY A 33 17.99 -0.14 2.45
C GLY A 33 19.46 -0.18 2.85
N GLU A 34 20.37 0.17 1.94
CA GLU A 34 21.79 0.26 2.24
C GLU A 34 22.11 1.33 3.29
N TYR A 35 21.49 2.51 3.20
CA TYR A 35 21.68 3.58 4.17
C TYR A 35 21.16 3.18 5.55
N ILE A 36 19.94 2.65 5.64
CA ILE A 36 19.32 2.21 6.89
C ILE A 36 20.16 1.10 7.52
N ALA A 37 20.59 0.10 6.74
CA ALA A 37 21.44 -0.97 7.23
C ALA A 37 22.74 -0.44 7.85
N GLN A 38 23.38 0.54 7.21
CA GLN A 38 24.57 1.19 7.76
C GLN A 38 24.29 1.95 9.06
N GLN A 39 23.14 2.61 9.21
CA GLN A 39 22.80 3.28 10.47
C GLN A 39 22.55 2.28 11.60
N ILE A 40 21.87 1.17 11.31
CA ILE A 40 21.66 0.08 12.28
C ILE A 40 23.02 -0.50 12.71
N GLU A 41 23.93 -0.76 11.78
CA GLU A 41 25.26 -1.28 12.09
C GLU A 41 26.09 -0.30 12.93
N LYS A 42 26.01 1.01 12.68
CA LYS A 42 26.66 2.03 13.52
C LYS A 42 26.16 2.04 14.97
N SER A 43 24.92 1.60 15.20
CA SER A 43 24.38 1.44 16.56
C SER A 43 24.91 0.21 17.29
N GLY A 44 25.62 -0.68 16.57
CA GLY A 44 26.15 -1.95 17.06
C GLY A 44 25.22 -3.14 16.87
N ILE A 45 24.22 -3.06 15.99
CA ILE A 45 23.34 -4.18 15.64
C ILE A 45 23.74 -4.70 14.26
N LYS A 46 23.93 -6.02 14.11
CA LYS A 46 24.33 -6.60 12.83
C LYS A 46 23.14 -6.62 11.87
N VAL A 47 23.39 -6.40 10.58
CA VAL A 47 22.34 -6.50 9.55
C VAL A 47 22.70 -7.57 8.52
N GLU A 48 21.82 -8.55 8.37
CA GLU A 48 21.80 -9.46 7.22
C GLU A 48 21.01 -8.80 6.09
N ARG A 49 21.72 -8.22 5.12
CA ARG A 49 21.12 -7.58 3.94
C ARG A 49 20.68 -8.65 2.93
N LEU A 50 19.38 -8.84 2.79
CA LEU A 50 18.75 -9.77 1.87
C LEU A 50 18.38 -9.03 0.57
N LEU A 51 19.38 -8.88 -0.31
CA LEU A 51 19.28 -8.14 -1.58
C LEU A 51 18.53 -8.95 -2.64
N TRP A 52 17.20 -8.79 -2.72
CA TRP A 52 16.32 -9.61 -3.56
C TRP A 52 15.41 -8.77 -4.48
N ASP A 53 14.83 -9.42 -5.49
CA ASP A 53 13.82 -8.80 -6.36
C ASP A 53 12.44 -8.71 -5.68
N ARG A 54 11.50 -8.04 -6.35
CA ARG A 54 10.11 -7.86 -5.90
C ARG A 54 9.42 -9.14 -5.49
N VAL A 55 9.46 -10.16 -6.35
CA VAL A 55 8.65 -11.37 -6.15
C VAL A 55 9.10 -12.06 -4.89
N LYS A 56 10.40 -12.29 -4.75
CA LYS A 56 10.93 -12.96 -3.57
C LYS A 56 10.71 -12.18 -2.28
N CYS A 57 10.86 -10.85 -2.32
CA CYS A 57 10.57 -10.01 -1.15
C CYS A 57 9.10 -10.13 -0.74
N ILE A 58 8.15 -9.98 -1.67
CA ILE A 58 6.71 -10.06 -1.39
C ILE A 58 6.33 -11.44 -0.86
N GLU A 59 6.76 -12.51 -1.54
CA GLU A 59 6.53 -13.90 -1.09
C GLU A 59 7.04 -14.12 0.34
N THR A 60 8.18 -13.54 0.68
CA THR A 60 8.77 -13.68 2.02
C THR A 60 8.06 -12.79 3.04
N SER A 61 7.72 -11.54 2.72
CA SER A 61 7.20 -10.59 3.72
C SER A 61 5.70 -10.73 3.97
N TYR A 62 4.91 -11.00 2.91
CA TYR A 62 3.45 -11.06 2.99
C TYR A 62 2.93 -12.48 3.17
N PHE A 63 3.60 -13.48 2.58
CA PHE A 63 3.03 -14.82 2.47
C PHE A 63 3.70 -15.86 3.38
N SER A 64 4.86 -15.58 3.96
CA SER A 64 5.46 -16.45 4.99
C SER A 64 4.79 -16.27 6.35
N ASP A 65 5.04 -17.19 7.28
CA ASP A 65 4.65 -17.03 8.68
C ASP A 65 5.72 -16.20 9.40
N PRO A 66 5.37 -15.05 10.03
CA PRO A 66 6.35 -14.25 10.77
C PRO A 66 7.12 -15.02 11.85
N LYS A 67 6.53 -16.10 12.40
CA LYS A 67 7.19 -16.94 13.42
C LYS A 67 8.40 -17.71 12.89
N ASP A 68 8.55 -17.82 11.57
CA ASP A 68 9.70 -18.48 10.94
C ASP A 68 10.95 -17.58 10.93
N TYR A 69 10.82 -16.31 11.33
CA TYR A 69 11.92 -15.33 11.40
C TYR A 69 12.73 -15.24 10.10
N LEU A 70 12.07 -15.36 8.95
CA LEU A 70 12.72 -15.24 7.63
C LEU A 70 13.16 -13.80 7.34
N TRP A 71 12.49 -12.83 7.95
CA TRP A 71 12.75 -11.40 7.81
C TRP A 71 12.40 -10.66 9.10
N HIS A 72 12.91 -9.44 9.25
CA HIS A 72 12.56 -8.53 10.34
C HIS A 72 12.13 -7.15 9.80
N MET A 73 12.69 -6.74 8.66
CA MET A 73 12.40 -5.47 8.02
C MET A 73 12.36 -5.63 6.50
N TYR A 74 11.60 -4.77 5.83
CA TYR A 74 11.46 -4.75 4.37
C TYR A 74 11.39 -3.32 3.84
N THR A 75 12.13 -3.00 2.78
CA THR A 75 12.02 -1.73 2.05
C THR A 75 10.75 -1.72 1.19
N GLU A 76 9.63 -1.38 1.80
CA GLU A 76 8.32 -1.31 1.16
C GLU A 76 8.05 0.05 0.51
N SER A 77 7.20 0.09 -0.51
CA SER A 77 6.49 1.33 -0.86
C SER A 77 5.15 1.01 -1.51
N TRP A 78 4.21 1.91 -1.27
CA TRP A 78 2.84 1.87 -1.78
C TRP A 78 2.61 3.08 -2.69
N GLY A 79 1.80 2.89 -3.74
CA GLY A 79 1.29 3.98 -4.57
C GLY A 79 -0.02 4.49 -3.97
N ALA A 80 -0.36 5.75 -4.26
CA ALA A 80 -1.68 6.27 -3.90
C ALA A 80 -2.76 5.52 -4.69
N ALA A 81 -3.68 4.84 -4.00
CA ALA A 81 -4.75 4.05 -4.61
C ALA A 81 -5.94 4.90 -5.14
N GLY A 82 -5.87 6.23 -5.02
CA GLY A 82 -6.91 7.13 -5.49
C GLY A 82 -6.81 8.54 -4.90
N THR A 83 -7.66 9.43 -5.39
CA THR A 83 -7.95 10.70 -4.71
C THR A 83 -8.89 10.44 -3.53
N LEU A 84 -8.51 10.84 -2.32
CA LEU A 84 -9.19 10.53 -1.06
C LEU A 84 -9.68 11.78 -0.33
N ALA A 85 -10.89 11.71 0.25
CA ALA A 85 -11.45 12.71 1.16
C ALA A 85 -11.46 12.21 2.61
N PHE A 86 -11.42 10.89 2.78
CA PHE A 86 -11.47 10.20 4.05
C PHE A 86 -10.25 9.26 4.14
N TRP A 87 -9.81 8.95 5.36
CA TRP A 87 -8.48 8.40 5.68
C TRP A 87 -8.54 7.17 6.58
N GLU A 88 -9.72 6.81 7.10
CA GLU A 88 -9.96 5.59 7.86
C GLU A 88 -9.46 4.37 7.09
N ASP A 89 -9.74 4.27 5.80
CA ASP A 89 -9.34 3.17 4.93
C ASP A 89 -7.81 2.98 4.92
N ILE A 90 -7.06 4.07 4.76
CA ILE A 90 -5.59 4.05 4.75
C ILE A 90 -5.01 3.71 6.12
N VAL A 91 -5.60 4.22 7.20
CA VAL A 91 -5.17 3.87 8.56
C VAL A 91 -5.42 2.38 8.83
N CYS A 92 -6.55 1.84 8.39
CA CYS A 92 -6.86 0.41 8.51
C CYS A 92 -5.88 -0.44 7.70
N GLU A 93 -5.69 -0.13 6.42
CA GLU A 93 -4.75 -0.83 5.54
C GLU A 93 -3.31 -0.81 6.08
N THR A 94 -2.89 0.33 6.63
CA THR A 94 -1.51 0.50 7.06
C THR A 94 -1.22 -0.17 8.40
N TYR A 95 -2.17 -0.14 9.34
CA TYR A 95 -1.87 -0.47 10.74
C TYR A 95 -2.80 -1.49 11.37
N ALA A 96 -4.04 -1.65 10.92
CA ALA A 96 -5.02 -2.42 11.65
C ALA A 96 -4.83 -3.94 11.42
N PRO A 97 -4.59 -4.73 12.48
CA PRO A 97 -4.54 -6.20 12.41
C PRO A 97 -5.70 -6.84 11.63
N TRP A 98 -6.93 -6.40 11.90
CA TRP A 98 -8.13 -7.00 11.31
C TRP A 98 -8.25 -6.81 9.79
N TYR A 99 -7.53 -5.83 9.21
CA TYR A 99 -7.60 -5.52 7.78
C TYR A 99 -6.81 -6.51 6.91
N GLY A 100 -5.82 -7.19 7.48
CA GLY A 100 -5.11 -8.28 6.80
C GLY A 100 -3.84 -7.89 6.01
N TYR A 101 -3.46 -6.62 5.96
CA TYR A 101 -2.16 -6.20 5.38
C TYR A 101 -1.03 -6.07 6.40
N MET A 102 -1.20 -6.62 7.61
CA MET A 102 -0.19 -6.66 8.66
C MET A 102 0.58 -7.99 8.63
N PRO A 103 1.76 -8.10 9.29
CA PRO A 103 2.48 -9.37 9.39
C PRO A 103 1.57 -10.48 9.89
N GLY A 104 1.52 -11.59 9.13
CA GLY A 104 0.59 -12.70 9.37
C GLY A 104 -0.62 -12.71 8.45
N GLY A 105 -0.95 -11.59 7.82
CA GLY A 105 -1.99 -11.50 6.79
C GLY A 105 -3.42 -11.71 7.31
N ALA A 106 -3.64 -11.63 8.62
CA ALA A 106 -4.86 -12.12 9.30
C ALA A 106 -5.17 -13.62 9.05
N GLU A 107 -4.18 -14.39 8.61
CA GLU A 107 -4.33 -15.83 8.39
C GLU A 107 -4.36 -16.57 9.73
N PRO A 108 -5.42 -17.37 10.03
CA PRO A 108 -5.58 -18.00 11.34
C PRO A 108 -4.44 -18.94 11.76
N ASP A 109 -3.74 -19.52 10.78
CA ASP A 109 -2.67 -20.50 11.01
C ASP A 109 -1.28 -19.85 11.19
N LYS A 110 -1.17 -18.52 11.02
CA LYS A 110 0.08 -17.76 11.14
C LYS A 110 0.16 -16.99 12.44
N TRP A 111 1.37 -16.59 12.84
CA TRP A 111 1.51 -15.54 13.84
C TRP A 111 1.04 -14.21 13.26
N ASN A 112 0.16 -13.51 13.98
CA ASN A 112 -0.37 -12.22 13.58
C ASN A 112 0.05 -11.15 14.59
N TYR A 113 0.33 -9.95 14.08
CA TYR A 113 0.37 -8.75 14.91
C TYR A 113 -1.05 -8.45 15.41
N GLU A 114 -1.18 -8.09 16.69
CA GLU A 114 -2.46 -7.85 17.36
C GLU A 114 -2.40 -6.54 18.16
N ASN A 115 -3.47 -5.74 18.10
CA ASN A 115 -3.66 -4.55 18.91
C ASN A 115 -5.16 -4.25 19.06
N GLU A 116 -5.73 -4.60 20.22
CA GLU A 116 -7.18 -4.54 20.47
C GLU A 116 -7.75 -3.12 20.42
N GLU A 117 -7.03 -2.11 20.95
CA GLU A 117 -7.53 -0.74 20.95
C GLU A 117 -7.47 -0.13 19.55
N LEU A 118 -6.40 -0.42 18.81
CA LEU A 118 -6.28 -0.02 17.40
C LEU A 118 -7.42 -0.62 16.56
N ASP A 119 -7.68 -1.92 16.73
CA ASP A 119 -8.81 -2.59 16.07
C ASP A 119 -10.13 -1.91 16.42
N LYS A 120 -10.40 -1.66 17.70
CA LYS A 120 -11.63 -1.03 18.15
C LYS A 120 -11.87 0.36 17.54
N VAL A 121 -10.86 1.23 17.54
CA VAL A 121 -11.03 2.60 16.99
C VAL A 121 -11.14 2.59 15.47
N THR A 122 -10.34 1.77 14.80
CA THR A 122 -10.32 1.69 13.33
C THR A 122 -11.59 1.04 12.77
N GLN A 123 -12.10 -0.04 13.39
CA GLN A 123 -13.38 -0.64 12.99
C GLN A 123 -14.55 0.33 13.16
N LYS A 124 -14.56 1.13 14.23
CA LYS A 124 -15.60 2.14 14.46
C LYS A 124 -15.58 3.23 13.37
N ALA A 125 -14.40 3.71 12.99
CA ALA A 125 -14.23 4.66 11.89
C ALA A 125 -14.66 4.04 10.54
N TYR A 126 -14.16 2.83 10.23
CA TYR A 126 -14.41 2.15 8.97
C TYR A 126 -15.90 1.83 8.74
N THR A 127 -16.62 1.46 9.81
CA THR A 127 -18.06 1.14 9.77
C THR A 127 -18.97 2.35 9.85
N GLY A 128 -18.42 3.57 9.84
CA GLY A 128 -19.23 4.78 9.92
C GLY A 128 -19.99 4.95 11.25
N ASN A 129 -19.56 4.27 12.31
CA ASN A 129 -20.25 4.29 13.60
C ASN A 129 -19.86 5.53 14.43
N PHE A 130 -20.09 6.71 13.86
CA PHE A 130 -19.87 8.03 14.44
C PHE A 130 -20.99 8.98 13.99
N LEU A 131 -21.27 10.02 14.77
CA LEU A 131 -22.37 10.95 14.49
C LEU A 131 -21.90 12.30 13.93
N THR A 132 -20.64 12.65 14.13
CA THR A 132 -20.09 13.95 13.76
C THR A 132 -18.76 13.81 13.01
N GLU A 133 -18.43 14.84 12.24
CA GLU A 133 -17.11 14.96 11.59
C GLU A 133 -15.97 14.99 12.62
N GLU A 134 -16.18 15.63 13.78
CA GLU A 134 -15.19 15.68 14.86
C GLU A 134 -14.91 14.28 15.40
N GLU A 135 -15.95 13.49 15.68
CA GLU A 135 -15.82 12.10 16.14
C GLU A 135 -15.09 11.23 15.11
N TYR A 136 -15.37 11.42 13.81
CA TYR A 136 -14.64 10.76 12.75
C TYR A 136 -13.14 11.06 12.80
N TRP A 137 -12.76 12.34 12.88
CA TRP A 137 -11.34 12.71 12.91
C TRP A 137 -10.64 12.25 14.20
N GLU A 138 -11.32 12.27 15.34
CA GLU A 138 -10.79 11.72 16.60
C GLU A 138 -10.45 10.23 16.45
N LEU A 139 -11.35 9.43 15.86
CA LEU A 139 -11.12 8.00 15.66
C LEU A 139 -9.96 7.72 14.71
N VAL A 140 -9.92 8.41 13.57
CA VAL A 140 -8.88 8.21 12.55
C VAL A 140 -7.51 8.64 13.06
N LEU A 141 -7.42 9.80 13.74
CA LEU A 141 -6.15 10.28 14.29
C LEU A 141 -5.67 9.43 15.46
N GLU A 142 -6.58 8.90 16.28
CA GLU A 142 -6.20 7.97 17.35
C GLU A 142 -5.69 6.64 16.79
N GLY A 143 -6.35 6.08 15.76
CA GLY A 143 -5.85 4.89 15.07
C GLY A 143 -4.47 5.11 14.46
N LEU A 144 -4.24 6.26 13.83
CA LEU A 144 -2.92 6.64 13.30
C LEU A 144 -1.88 6.76 14.42
N ARG A 145 -2.22 7.39 15.55
CA ARG A 145 -1.31 7.54 16.70
C ARG A 145 -0.88 6.17 17.24
N LEU A 146 -1.84 5.27 17.49
CA LEU A 146 -1.58 3.91 17.95
C LEU A 146 -0.70 3.13 16.97
N GLY A 147 -1.00 3.21 15.67
CA GLY A 147 -0.20 2.55 14.63
C GLY A 147 1.25 3.05 14.56
N LEU A 148 1.44 4.37 14.71
CA LEU A 148 2.78 4.99 14.75
C LEU A 148 3.57 4.63 16.02
N GLU A 149 2.88 4.42 17.14
CA GLU A 149 3.52 4.02 18.41
C GLU A 149 4.03 2.58 18.37
N ASP A 150 3.27 1.65 17.76
CA ASP A 150 3.70 0.25 17.58
C ASP A 150 4.72 0.08 16.44
N ALA A 151 4.80 1.06 15.54
CA ALA A 151 5.82 1.18 14.50
C ALA A 151 5.97 -0.06 13.60
N CYS A 152 4.90 -0.84 13.39
CA CYS A 152 4.90 -1.98 12.46
C CYS A 152 5.22 -1.57 11.02
N ARG A 153 4.85 -0.33 10.65
CA ARG A 153 5.31 0.36 9.44
C ARG A 153 5.85 1.74 9.84
N ILE A 154 6.93 2.15 9.20
CA ILE A 154 7.58 3.45 9.45
C ILE A 154 7.62 4.23 8.15
N TYR A 155 6.93 5.38 8.11
CA TYR A 155 7.00 6.27 6.96
C TYR A 155 8.35 6.99 6.91
N VAL A 156 9.05 6.80 5.79
CA VAL A 156 10.41 7.34 5.57
C VAL A 156 10.45 8.51 4.60
N ALA A 157 9.63 8.47 3.55
CA ALA A 157 9.56 9.49 2.51
C ALA A 157 8.23 9.38 1.75
N PHE A 158 7.79 10.50 1.18
CA PHE A 158 6.80 10.52 0.11
C PHE A 158 7.49 10.88 -1.20
N GLN A 159 6.93 10.45 -2.32
CA GLN A 159 7.46 10.73 -3.66
C GLN A 159 6.44 11.52 -4.47
N ASN A 160 6.92 12.37 -5.37
CA ASN A 160 6.10 13.01 -6.38
C ASN A 160 6.30 12.29 -7.70
N ASP A 161 5.21 11.78 -8.28
CA ASP A 161 5.25 11.17 -9.60
C ASP A 161 5.00 12.21 -10.69
N TYR A 162 5.83 12.14 -11.73
CA TYR A 162 5.70 13.01 -12.90
C TYR A 162 5.26 12.20 -14.10
N TYR A 163 4.09 12.57 -14.63
CA TYR A 163 3.53 11.98 -15.82
C TYR A 163 3.78 12.86 -17.04
N VAL A 164 4.12 12.24 -18.17
CA VAL A 164 4.42 12.95 -19.42
C VAL A 164 3.42 12.61 -20.51
N ALA A 165 2.89 13.63 -21.18
CA ALA A 165 2.02 13.48 -22.34
C ALA A 165 2.52 14.38 -23.47
N ASN A 166 2.52 13.86 -24.70
CA ASN A 166 2.89 14.65 -25.88
C ASN A 166 1.74 15.59 -26.24
N LYS A 167 1.87 16.89 -25.94
CA LYS A 167 0.85 17.92 -26.22
C LYS A 167 0.38 17.93 -27.68
N GLU A 168 1.25 17.58 -28.64
CA GLU A 168 0.89 17.59 -30.06
C GLU A 168 -0.09 16.49 -30.45
N ARG A 169 -0.31 15.49 -29.58
CA ARG A 169 -1.25 14.39 -29.82
C ARG A 169 -2.66 14.70 -29.33
N PHE A 170 -2.86 15.72 -28.49
CA PHE A 170 -4.14 15.99 -27.83
C PHE A 170 -4.76 17.30 -28.31
N ASN A 171 -6.09 17.34 -28.41
CA ASN A 171 -6.86 18.57 -28.65
C ASN A 171 -7.03 19.39 -27.36
N LYS A 172 -7.13 18.70 -26.22
CA LYS A 172 -7.29 19.28 -24.88
C LYS A 172 -6.64 18.37 -23.85
N ARG A 173 -6.37 18.91 -22.66
CA ARG A 173 -5.86 18.13 -21.52
C ARG A 173 -6.92 17.12 -21.06
N MET A 174 -6.48 15.89 -20.78
CA MET A 174 -7.28 14.83 -20.17
C MET A 174 -7.52 15.09 -18.68
N TYR A 175 -8.55 14.49 -18.11
CA TYR A 175 -8.77 14.53 -16.65
C TYR A 175 -7.77 13.62 -15.94
N TYR A 176 -7.48 13.94 -14.68
CA TYR A 176 -6.56 13.19 -13.83
C TYR A 176 -6.98 13.41 -12.38
N GLY A 177 -6.65 12.47 -11.51
CA GLY A 177 -6.91 12.59 -10.08
C GLY A 177 -5.83 13.41 -9.38
N LEU A 178 -6.22 14.15 -8.34
CA LEU A 178 -5.29 14.99 -7.58
C LEU A 178 -4.39 14.18 -6.64
N GLY A 179 -4.85 13.00 -6.18
CA GLY A 179 -4.08 12.10 -5.31
C GLY A 179 -3.32 10.99 -6.04
N ASP A 180 -3.83 10.56 -7.19
CA ASP A 180 -3.40 9.35 -7.91
C ASP A 180 -2.89 9.63 -9.34
N GLY A 181 -2.97 10.88 -9.81
CA GLY A 181 -2.44 11.27 -11.11
C GLY A 181 -3.22 10.66 -12.28
N LEU A 182 -2.52 9.99 -13.20
CA LEU A 182 -3.18 9.38 -14.37
C LEU A 182 -3.94 8.11 -13.97
N ASN A 183 -5.23 8.08 -14.26
CA ASN A 183 -6.13 6.98 -13.91
C ASN A 183 -7.14 6.70 -15.04
N ARG A 184 -8.17 5.89 -14.79
CA ARG A 184 -9.28 5.65 -15.73
C ARG A 184 -9.78 6.91 -16.42
N TRP A 185 -9.98 8.00 -15.67
CA TRP A 185 -10.51 9.25 -16.23
C TRP A 185 -9.56 9.87 -17.25
N SER A 186 -8.25 9.70 -17.09
CA SER A 186 -7.26 10.10 -18.09
C SER A 186 -7.44 9.34 -19.40
N MET A 187 -7.77 8.05 -19.33
CA MET A 187 -7.97 7.20 -20.50
C MET A 187 -9.29 7.51 -21.22
N VAL A 188 -10.41 7.54 -20.50
CA VAL A 188 -11.74 7.70 -21.12
C VAL A 188 -12.03 9.13 -21.59
N THR A 189 -11.34 10.14 -21.02
CA THR A 189 -11.49 11.54 -21.44
C THR A 189 -10.39 12.02 -22.39
N ALA A 190 -9.45 11.15 -22.75
CA ALA A 190 -8.41 11.45 -23.72
C ALA A 190 -9.03 11.86 -25.06
N ASP A 191 -8.73 13.08 -25.50
CA ASP A 191 -9.16 13.58 -26.80
C ASP A 191 -7.94 13.77 -27.71
N THR A 192 -7.54 12.68 -28.36
CA THR A 192 -6.43 12.67 -29.31
C THR A 192 -6.88 13.12 -30.70
N LYS A 193 -5.96 13.75 -31.44
CA LYS A 193 -6.21 14.27 -32.81
C LYS A 193 -6.61 13.17 -33.80
N ASP A 194 -6.10 11.95 -33.61
CA ASP A 194 -6.28 10.79 -34.49
C ASP A 194 -7.15 9.68 -33.87
N LYS A 195 -7.75 9.93 -32.70
CA LYS A 195 -8.56 8.95 -31.94
C LYS A 195 -7.79 7.68 -31.54
N ILE A 196 -6.46 7.75 -31.48
CA ILE A 196 -5.59 6.66 -31.00
C ILE A 196 -4.82 7.14 -29.76
N LEU A 197 -5.22 6.65 -28.59
CA LEU A 197 -4.43 6.80 -27.36
C LEU A 197 -3.35 5.73 -27.31
N ARG A 198 -2.11 6.13 -27.01
CA ARG A 198 -1.01 5.20 -26.73
C ARG A 198 -0.49 5.49 -25.33
N ILE A 199 -0.48 4.46 -24.50
CA ILE A 199 -0.05 4.52 -23.11
C ILE A 199 1.19 3.63 -22.99
N THR A 200 2.18 4.13 -22.27
CA THR A 200 3.36 3.36 -21.89
C THR A 200 3.35 3.25 -20.38
N GLU A 201 3.32 2.02 -19.88
CA GLU A 201 3.43 1.72 -18.47
C GLU A 201 4.79 1.09 -18.19
N PHE A 202 5.39 1.46 -17.05
CA PHE A 202 6.63 0.88 -16.58
C PHE A 202 6.37 -0.02 -15.37
N SER A 203 6.72 -1.30 -15.49
CA SER A 203 6.80 -2.23 -14.36
C SER A 203 8.25 -2.63 -14.11
N ALA A 204 8.67 -2.65 -12.85
CA ALA A 204 10.01 -3.06 -12.47
C ALA A 204 10.27 -4.53 -12.89
N LYS A 205 11.55 -4.86 -13.13
CA LYS A 205 11.93 -6.24 -13.46
C LYS A 205 11.54 -7.17 -12.31
N GLY A 206 10.90 -8.30 -12.64
CA GLY A 206 10.42 -9.27 -11.66
C GLY A 206 9.02 -9.80 -11.95
N GLY A 207 8.27 -9.16 -12.85
CA GLY A 207 6.96 -9.63 -13.33
C GLY A 207 6.17 -8.45 -13.87
N LEU A 208 5.46 -8.60 -14.99
CA LEU A 208 4.66 -7.49 -15.52
C LEU A 208 3.41 -7.25 -14.65
N PHE A 209 2.71 -8.34 -14.34
CA PHE A 209 1.54 -8.37 -13.45
C PHE A 209 1.95 -8.91 -12.07
N ILE A 210 1.32 -8.41 -11.02
CA ILE A 210 1.53 -8.86 -9.64
C ILE A 210 0.36 -9.73 -9.18
N SER A 211 -0.84 -9.43 -9.68
CA SER A 211 -2.06 -10.19 -9.42
C SER A 211 -2.33 -11.23 -10.51
N ALA A 212 -3.22 -12.17 -10.21
CA ALA A 212 -3.71 -13.10 -11.22
C ALA A 212 -4.54 -12.35 -12.28
N TRP A 213 -4.40 -12.76 -13.55
CA TRP A 213 -5.23 -12.25 -14.64
C TRP A 213 -6.63 -12.89 -14.58
N ASN A 214 -7.43 -12.50 -13.58
CA ASN A 214 -8.73 -13.05 -13.29
C ASN A 214 -9.64 -11.95 -12.70
N PRO A 215 -10.82 -11.66 -13.26
CA PRO A 215 -11.75 -10.68 -12.70
C PRO A 215 -12.58 -11.20 -11.52
N VAL A 216 -12.40 -12.45 -11.09
CA VAL A 216 -13.18 -13.08 -10.03
C VAL A 216 -12.40 -13.09 -8.71
N GLY A 217 -13.02 -12.55 -7.67
CA GLY A 217 -12.44 -12.46 -6.32
C GLY A 217 -11.67 -11.15 -6.08
N ILE A 218 -11.21 -10.95 -4.85
CA ILE A 218 -10.54 -9.71 -4.42
C ILE A 218 -9.06 -9.62 -4.85
N ASP A 219 -8.41 -10.76 -5.10
CA ASP A 219 -6.98 -10.82 -5.44
C ASP A 219 -6.68 -10.79 -6.95
N GLY A 220 -7.73 -10.76 -7.77
CA GLY A 220 -7.64 -10.72 -9.22
C GLY A 220 -7.73 -9.28 -9.74
N PHE A 221 -6.85 -8.89 -10.66
CA PHE A 221 -6.75 -7.49 -11.13
C PHE A 221 -6.56 -6.44 -10.04
N SER A 222 -5.94 -6.82 -8.91
CA SER A 222 -5.70 -5.91 -7.78
C SER A 222 -4.45 -5.04 -7.96
N ASP A 223 -3.64 -5.28 -8.99
CA ASP A 223 -2.44 -4.50 -9.28
C ASP A 223 -2.67 -3.44 -10.38
N MET A 224 -2.01 -2.29 -10.24
CA MET A 224 -2.13 -1.17 -11.18
C MET A 224 -1.80 -1.55 -12.64
N TYR A 225 -0.90 -2.51 -12.86
CA TYR A 225 -0.49 -2.94 -14.19
C TYR A 225 -1.59 -3.72 -14.92
N SER A 226 -2.44 -4.40 -14.16
CA SER A 226 -3.65 -5.03 -14.68
C SER A 226 -4.80 -4.02 -14.84
N LEU A 227 -4.99 -3.14 -13.84
CA LEU A 227 -6.08 -2.16 -13.82
C LEU A 227 -6.03 -1.18 -14.99
N ILE A 228 -4.84 -0.76 -15.44
CA ILE A 228 -4.72 0.16 -16.59
C ILE A 228 -5.32 -0.42 -17.89
N ILE A 229 -5.37 -1.76 -18.00
CA ILE A 229 -5.96 -2.46 -19.15
C ILE A 229 -7.44 -2.72 -18.91
N GLU A 230 -7.82 -3.08 -17.68
CA GLU A 230 -9.15 -3.55 -17.32
C GLU A 230 -10.17 -2.43 -17.13
N GLU A 231 -9.81 -1.37 -16.39
CA GLU A 231 -10.70 -0.25 -16.06
C GLU A 231 -11.40 0.43 -17.26
N PRO A 232 -10.77 0.59 -18.44
CA PRO A 232 -11.45 1.19 -19.59
C PRO A 232 -12.42 0.22 -20.31
N LEU A 233 -12.46 -1.07 -19.94
CA LEU A 233 -13.28 -2.09 -20.60
C LEU A 233 -14.72 -2.17 -20.07
N TYR A 234 -15.02 -1.49 -18.97
CA TYR A 234 -16.36 -1.47 -18.36
C TYR A 234 -16.69 -0.11 -17.74
N ASP A 235 -17.96 0.06 -17.37
CA ASP A 235 -18.42 1.20 -16.56
C ASP A 235 -18.73 0.75 -15.13
N GLN A 236 -18.14 1.43 -14.16
CA GLN A 236 -18.38 1.20 -12.74
C GLN A 236 -19.80 1.61 -12.34
N GLY A 237 -20.33 0.96 -11.29
CA GLY A 237 -21.59 1.38 -10.68
C GLY A 237 -21.48 2.79 -10.06
N MET A 238 -20.44 2.99 -9.26
CA MET A 238 -20.09 4.22 -8.56
C MET A 238 -18.58 4.45 -8.65
N PHE A 239 -18.13 5.68 -8.42
CA PHE A 239 -16.70 6.04 -8.46
C PHE A 239 -16.38 7.11 -7.42
N LYS A 240 -15.11 7.26 -7.03
CA LYS A 240 -14.63 8.42 -6.25
C LYS A 240 -14.39 9.59 -7.21
N SER A 241 -15.03 10.73 -6.96
CA SER A 241 -14.83 11.94 -7.78
C SER A 241 -13.35 12.33 -7.84
N PRO A 242 -12.77 12.58 -9.03
CA PRO A 242 -11.34 12.92 -9.15
C PRO A 242 -10.97 14.28 -8.55
N VAL A 243 -11.96 15.08 -8.14
CA VAL A 243 -11.77 16.40 -7.52
C VAL A 243 -12.10 16.38 -6.04
N SER A 244 -13.22 15.77 -5.65
CA SER A 244 -13.72 15.81 -4.27
C SER A 244 -13.55 14.51 -3.51
N ALA A 245 -13.15 13.43 -4.19
CA ALA A 245 -13.10 12.05 -3.66
C ALA A 245 -14.41 11.47 -3.11
N ILE A 246 -15.51 12.23 -3.16
CA ILE A 246 -16.82 11.77 -2.72
C ILE A 246 -17.32 10.66 -3.64
N ALA A 247 -17.85 9.60 -3.04
CA ALA A 247 -18.51 8.52 -3.74
C ALA A 247 -19.67 9.07 -4.58
N THR A 248 -19.58 8.87 -5.90
CA THR A 248 -20.48 9.48 -6.89
C THR A 248 -21.14 8.37 -7.72
N PRO A 249 -22.47 8.36 -7.85
CA PRO A 249 -23.19 7.48 -8.77
C PRO A 249 -22.75 7.65 -10.23
N LEU A 250 -22.56 6.55 -10.96
CA LEU A 250 -22.32 6.56 -12.41
C LEU A 250 -23.39 5.77 -13.18
N ARG A 251 -23.47 4.46 -12.93
CA ARG A 251 -24.45 3.57 -13.58
C ARG A 251 -25.54 3.10 -12.62
N VAL A 252 -25.29 3.15 -11.32
CA VAL A 252 -26.23 2.73 -10.28
C VAL A 252 -26.34 3.79 -9.20
N VAL A 253 -27.48 3.83 -8.52
CA VAL A 253 -27.72 4.67 -7.35
C VAL A 253 -27.99 3.72 -6.18
N PRO A 254 -27.24 3.80 -5.07
CA PRO A 254 -27.49 2.96 -3.89
C PRO A 254 -28.86 3.30 -3.30
N GLN A 255 -29.65 2.28 -2.98
CA GLN A 255 -30.95 2.45 -2.30
C GLN A 255 -30.79 2.32 -0.79
N ASP A 256 -30.04 1.31 -0.36
CA ASP A 256 -29.70 1.02 1.02
C ASP A 256 -28.19 0.86 1.15
N VAL A 257 -27.62 1.27 2.29
CA VAL A 257 -26.19 1.15 2.59
C VAL A 257 -26.06 0.35 3.89
N GLU A 258 -25.33 -0.75 3.83
CA GLU A 258 -24.91 -1.51 5.01
C GLU A 258 -23.47 -1.13 5.35
N THR A 259 -23.21 -0.84 6.63
CA THR A 259 -21.90 -0.37 7.10
C THR A 259 -21.26 -1.38 8.05
N GLN A 260 -21.37 -2.67 7.75
CA GLN A 260 -20.78 -3.75 8.56
C GLN A 260 -19.46 -4.23 7.97
N LEU A 261 -18.60 -4.77 8.82
CA LEU A 261 -17.41 -5.49 8.39
C LEU A 261 -17.81 -6.90 7.99
N HIS A 262 -17.55 -7.27 6.74
CA HIS A 262 -17.68 -8.63 6.25
C HIS A 262 -16.28 -9.24 6.18
N LYS A 263 -16.04 -10.29 6.97
CA LYS A 263 -14.77 -11.04 6.95
C LYS A 263 -14.66 -12.03 5.78
N ASP A 264 -15.78 -12.34 5.16
CA ASP A 264 -15.90 -13.32 4.08
C ASP A 264 -16.59 -12.67 2.87
N ALA A 265 -15.81 -12.06 1.97
CA ALA A 265 -16.28 -11.59 0.66
C ALA A 265 -15.33 -12.05 -0.44
#